data_AF-A0A2N7QX94-F1
#
_entry.id   AF-A0A2N7QX94-F1
#
_cell.length_a   1.000
_cell.length_b   1.000
_cell.length_c   1.000
_cell.angle_alpha   90.00
_cell.angle_beta   90.00
_cell.angle_gamma   90.00
#
_symmetry.space_group_name_H-M   'P 1'
#
loop_
_entity.id
_entity.type
_entity.pdbx_description
1 polymer ?
#
loop_
_entity_poly.entity_id
_entity_poly.type
_entity_poly.pdbx_seq_one_letter_code
_entity_poly.pdbx_strand_id
1 'polypeptide(L)'
;MQRFIAPAVLAIAVVLGGCQASTPAMPTPVHGYVTDMKAFDAFIATRPTPDQFRTTYPDVQLMLPGTVSTMEYRSNNSRYYAELDKDGRITGGRFS
;
A
#
# COMPACT_ATOMS: atom_id res chain seq x y z
N MET A 1 -48.65 -28.19 45.90
CA MET A 1 -47.83 -29.39 45.60
C MET A 1 -47.58 -29.42 44.10
N GLN A 2 -46.35 -29.73 43.67
CA GLN A 2 -45.86 -29.96 42.29
C GLN A 2 -46.27 -28.96 41.17
N ARG A 3 -45.41 -28.05 40.69
CA ARG A 3 -44.20 -28.23 39.84
C ARG A 3 -44.45 -29.04 38.55
N PHE A 4 -44.16 -28.45 37.39
CA PHE A 4 -43.30 -28.95 36.29
C PHE A 4 -43.58 -28.10 35.00
N ILE A 5 -42.80 -27.05 34.73
CA ILE A 5 -41.58 -26.98 33.87
C ILE A 5 -41.89 -27.11 32.36
N ALA A 6 -41.67 -26.04 31.58
CA ALA A 6 -40.66 -26.00 30.51
C ALA A 6 -40.60 -24.61 29.82
N PRO A 7 -39.43 -24.20 29.29
CA PRO A 7 -39.01 -22.81 29.21
C PRO A 7 -38.93 -22.27 27.76
N ALA A 8 -39.22 -20.99 27.57
CA ALA A 8 -38.90 -20.28 26.32
C ALA A 8 -37.64 -19.43 26.54
N VAL A 9 -36.51 -19.99 26.11
CA VAL A 9 -35.21 -19.31 26.03
C VAL A 9 -35.31 -18.24 24.93
N LEU A 10 -35.26 -16.97 25.31
CA LEU A 10 -35.16 -15.86 24.37
C LEU A 10 -33.70 -15.39 24.33
N ALA A 11 -32.98 -15.83 23.29
CA ALA A 11 -31.64 -15.38 22.95
C ALA A 11 -31.70 -14.50 21.70
N ILE A 12 -31.40 -13.20 21.82
CA ILE A 12 -31.05 -12.30 20.70
C ILE A 12 -30.00 -11.33 21.26
N ALA A 13 -28.72 -11.70 21.17
CA ALA A 13 -27.79 -11.37 20.08
C ALA A 13 -27.26 -9.93 20.15
N VAL A 14 -26.07 -9.82 20.74
CA VAL A 14 -25.19 -8.65 20.78
C VAL A 14 -24.80 -8.27 19.35
N VAL A 15 -25.21 -7.09 18.88
CA VAL A 15 -24.65 -6.46 17.67
C VAL A 15 -23.38 -5.73 18.09
N LEU A 16 -22.24 -6.40 17.92
CA LEU A 16 -20.94 -5.74 17.85
C LEU A 16 -20.89 -5.01 16.50
N GLY A 17 -20.84 -3.68 16.55
CA GLY A 17 -20.52 -2.85 15.39
C GLY A 17 -19.12 -3.20 14.90
N GLY A 18 -19.06 -4.05 13.88
CA GLY A 18 -17.81 -4.33 13.17
C GLY A 18 -17.36 -3.07 12.45
N CYS A 19 -16.19 -2.56 12.81
CA CYS A 19 -15.40 -1.70 11.93
C CYS A 19 -15.24 -2.44 10.61
N GLN A 20 -15.97 -2.00 9.59
CA GLN A 20 -15.75 -2.37 8.20
C GLN A 20 -14.40 -1.74 7.81
N ALA A 21 -13.30 -2.37 8.21
CA ALA A 21 -12.00 -2.09 7.64
C ALA A 21 -12.08 -2.57 6.19
N SER A 22 -12.51 -1.69 5.29
CA SER A 22 -12.36 -1.90 3.86
C SER A 22 -10.87 -2.12 3.63
N THR A 23 -10.45 -3.38 3.51
CA THR A 23 -9.09 -3.72 3.12
C THR A 23 -8.91 -3.10 1.73
N PRO A 24 -8.09 -2.04 1.58
CA PRO A 24 -7.83 -1.52 0.24
C PRO A 24 -7.27 -2.70 -0.56
N ALA A 25 -7.94 -3.01 -1.68
CA ALA A 25 -7.45 -4.03 -2.59
C ALA A 25 -5.99 -3.70 -2.91
N MET A 26 -5.08 -4.59 -2.50
CA MET A 26 -3.66 -4.36 -2.69
C MET A 26 -3.42 -4.28 -4.21
N PRO A 27 -2.80 -3.21 -4.72
CA PRO A 27 -2.53 -3.10 -6.14
C PRO A 27 -1.70 -4.29 -6.60
N THR A 28 -2.05 -4.86 -7.75
CA THR A 28 -1.28 -5.94 -8.36
C THR A 28 0.16 -5.48 -8.60
N PRO A 29 1.18 -6.21 -8.11
CA PRO A 29 2.56 -5.85 -8.34
C PRO A 29 2.89 -5.77 -9.83
N VAL A 30 3.58 -4.70 -10.22
CA VAL A 30 4.09 -4.46 -11.57
C VAL A 30 5.55 -4.89 -11.61
N HIS A 31 5.80 -6.01 -12.28
CA HIS A 31 7.14 -6.59 -12.38
C HIS A 31 8.00 -5.92 -13.48
N GLY A 32 9.31 -5.96 -13.28
CA GLY A 32 10.31 -5.38 -14.16
C GLY A 32 10.51 -3.87 -13.95
N TYR A 33 10.50 -3.10 -15.03
CA TYR A 33 10.72 -1.66 -15.00
C TYR A 33 9.48 -0.89 -15.45
N VAL A 34 9.42 0.40 -15.14
CA VAL A 34 8.24 1.22 -15.46
C VAL A 34 8.18 1.49 -16.96
N THR A 35 7.17 0.90 -17.61
CA THR A 35 6.84 1.12 -19.02
C THR A 35 5.64 2.05 -19.20
N ASP A 36 4.65 1.96 -18.32
CA ASP A 36 3.49 2.86 -18.28
C ASP A 36 3.75 4.03 -17.33
N MET A 37 4.32 5.12 -17.87
CA MET A 37 4.59 6.33 -17.12
C MET A 37 3.33 7.00 -16.59
N LYS A 38 2.20 6.91 -17.29
CA LYS A 38 0.95 7.54 -16.86
C LYS A 38 0.38 6.85 -15.62
N ALA A 39 0.40 5.52 -15.61
CA ALA A 39 0.00 4.74 -14.44
C ALA A 39 0.93 5.00 -13.25
N PHE A 40 2.24 5.11 -13.51
CA PHE A 40 3.22 5.44 -12.47
C PHE A 40 3.00 6.84 -11.89
N ASP A 41 2.80 7.86 -12.72
CA ASP A 41 2.53 9.23 -12.26
C ASP A 41 1.24 9.29 -11.43
N ALA A 42 0.20 8.56 -11.84
CA ALA A 42 -1.04 8.45 -11.07
C ALA A 42 -0.82 7.77 -9.71
N PHE A 43 0.03 6.74 -9.65
CA PHE A 43 0.42 6.10 -8.41
C PHE A 43 1.19 7.06 -7.49
N ILE A 44 2.19 7.77 -7.99
CA ILE A 44 2.96 8.75 -7.21
C ILE A 44 2.07 9.89 -6.71
N ALA A 45 1.09 10.33 -7.50
CA ALA A 45 0.12 11.34 -7.09
C ALA A 45 -0.71 10.95 -5.84
N THR A 46 -0.83 9.64 -5.52
CA THR A 46 -1.47 9.16 -4.28
C THR A 46 -0.62 9.37 -3.03
N ARG A 47 0.62 9.85 -3.18
CA ARG A 47 1.63 10.03 -2.13
C ARG A 47 1.91 8.74 -1.35
N PRO A 48 2.40 7.69 -2.04
CA PRO A 48 2.62 6.40 -1.42
C PRO A 48 3.76 6.45 -0.39
N THR A 49 3.71 5.56 0.59
CA THR A 49 4.89 5.31 1.43
C THR A 49 5.94 4.49 0.66
N PRO A 50 7.21 4.49 1.11
CA PRO A 50 8.24 3.64 0.51
C PRO A 50 7.87 2.15 0.46
N ASP A 51 7.17 1.63 1.48
CA ASP A 51 6.72 0.25 1.51
C ASP A 51 5.59 -0.03 0.50
N GLN A 52 4.67 0.92 0.32
CA GLN A 52 3.64 0.83 -0.72
C GLN A 52 4.27 0.85 -2.11
N PHE A 53 5.30 1.67 -2.33
CA PHE A 53 6.07 1.69 -3.57
C PHE A 53 6.71 0.32 -3.83
N ARG A 54 7.45 -0.23 -2.87
CA ARG A 54 8.12 -1.54 -3.01
C ARG A 54 7.13 -2.69 -3.24
N THR A 55 5.92 -2.58 -2.68
CA THR A 55 4.87 -3.57 -2.92
C THR A 55 4.34 -3.48 -4.36
N THR A 56 4.17 -2.26 -4.87
CA THR A 56 3.55 -2.00 -6.19
C THR A 56 4.56 -2.18 -7.33
N TYR A 57 5.82 -1.78 -7.13
CA TYR A 57 6.92 -1.84 -8.10
C TYR A 57 8.14 -2.56 -7.46
N PRO A 58 8.06 -3.87 -7.21
CA PRO A 58 9.08 -4.61 -6.47
C PRO A 58 10.45 -4.66 -7.15
N ASP A 59 10.47 -4.58 -8.48
CA ASP A 59 11.69 -4.70 -9.28
C ASP A 59 12.31 -3.34 -9.63
N VAL A 60 11.65 -2.22 -9.25
CA VAL A 60 12.17 -0.87 -9.41
C VAL A 60 12.97 -0.49 -8.17
N GLN A 61 14.24 -0.15 -8.37
CA GLN A 61 15.11 0.29 -7.30
C GLN A 61 14.68 1.67 -6.79
N LEU A 62 14.08 1.70 -5.60
CA LEU A 62 13.72 2.93 -4.91
C LEU A 62 14.93 3.52 -4.16
N MET A 63 15.37 4.70 -4.58
CA MET A 63 16.44 5.47 -3.97
C MET A 63 15.84 6.59 -3.11
N LEU A 64 15.99 6.49 -1.79
CA LEU A 64 15.52 7.51 -0.85
C LEU A 64 16.57 8.61 -0.64
N PRO A 65 16.18 9.82 -0.20
CA PRO A 65 17.12 10.89 0.11
C PRO A 65 18.22 10.42 1.07
N GLY A 66 19.47 10.71 0.75
CA GLY A 66 20.64 10.29 1.52
C GLY A 66 21.14 8.86 1.23
N THR A 67 20.46 8.09 0.39
CA THR A 67 20.94 6.76 -0.03
C THR A 67 22.10 6.91 -1.01
N VAL A 68 23.23 6.26 -0.71
CA VAL A 68 24.39 6.23 -1.59
C VAL A 68 24.19 5.19 -2.69
N SER A 69 24.46 5.56 -3.94
CA SER A 69 24.50 4.66 -5.09
C SER A 69 25.83 4.78 -5.81
N THR A 70 26.24 3.70 -6.45
CA THR A 70 27.30 3.74 -7.47
C THR A 70 26.85 4.58 -8.67
N MET A 71 27.82 5.18 -9.38
CA MET A 71 27.61 5.96 -10.61
C MET A 71 27.30 5.06 -11.81
N GLU A 72 26.30 4.20 -11.69
CA GLU A 72 25.79 3.41 -12.80
C GLU A 72 24.72 4.19 -13.55
N TYR A 73 24.82 4.28 -14.88
CA TYR A 73 23.80 4.88 -15.73
C TYR A 73 22.79 3.82 -16.18
N ARG A 74 21.49 4.08 -16.00
CA ARG A 74 20.41 3.24 -16.54
C ARG A 74 19.52 4.13 -17.43
N SER A 75 18.69 3.51 -18.27
CA SER A 75 17.82 4.25 -19.20
C SER A 75 16.46 3.59 -19.39
N ASN A 76 16.16 2.59 -18.57
CA ASN A 76 14.96 1.77 -18.67
C ASN A 76 13.96 2.02 -17.55
N ASN A 77 14.07 3.11 -16.78
CA ASN A 77 13.20 3.39 -15.63
C ASN A 77 13.21 2.30 -14.55
N SER A 78 14.34 1.61 -14.36
CA SER A 78 14.51 0.60 -13.31
C SER A 78 14.98 1.17 -11.97
N ARG A 79 15.31 2.47 -11.91
CA ARG A 79 15.74 3.14 -10.68
C ARG A 79 15.06 4.50 -10.52
N TYR A 80 14.37 4.69 -9.40
CA TYR A 80 13.62 5.89 -9.09
C TYR A 80 14.20 6.61 -7.87
N TYR A 81 14.59 7.87 -8.04
CA TYR A 81 15.05 8.75 -6.97
C TYR A 81 13.87 9.52 -6.43
N ALA A 82 13.38 9.11 -5.26
CA ALA A 82 12.19 9.67 -4.65
C ALA A 82 12.49 10.93 -3.83
N GLU A 83 11.59 11.89 -3.95
CA GLU A 83 11.46 13.03 -3.05
C GLU A 83 10.39 12.69 -2.00
N LEU A 84 10.65 13.04 -0.75
CA LEU A 84 9.76 12.76 0.37
C LEU A 84 9.22 14.04 0.99
N ASP A 85 7.98 14.02 1.47
CA ASP A 85 7.47 15.07 2.34
C ASP A 85 7.93 14.90 3.80
N LYS A 86 7.47 15.82 4.67
CA LYS A 86 7.74 15.80 6.11
C LYS A 86 7.28 14.54 6.83
N ASP A 87 6.30 13.82 6.27
CA ASP A 87 5.72 12.60 6.83
C ASP A 87 6.36 11.34 6.21
N GLY A 88 7.39 11.51 5.36
CA GLY A 88 8.10 10.42 4.70
C GLY A 88 7.35 9.79 3.51
N ARG A 89 6.31 10.46 2.98
CA ARG A 89 5.59 10.00 1.79
C ARG A 89 6.24 10.50 0.52
N ILE A 90 6.23 9.66 -0.50
CA ILE A 90 6.79 10.00 -1.81
C ILE A 90 5.90 11.05 -2.48
N THR A 91 6.46 12.22 -2.79
CA THR A 91 5.73 13.30 -3.47
C THR A 91 6.10 13.47 -4.93
N GLY A 92 7.22 12.87 -5.34
CA GLY A 92 7.80 13.04 -6.66
C GLY A 92 9.16 12.37 -6.74
N GLY A 93 9.90 12.71 -7.79
CA GLY A 93 11.19 12.11 -8.06
C GLY A 93 11.50 12.00 -9.55
N ARG A 94 12.58 11.29 -9.86
CA ARG A 94 13.04 11.08 -11.25
C ARG A 94 13.63 9.70 -11.46
N PHE A 95 13.48 9.19 -12.67
CA PHE A 95 14.20 8.00 -13.13
C PHE A 95 15.64 8.33 -13.54
N SER A 96 16.46 7.29 -13.59
CA SER A 96 17.80 7.29 -14.19
C SER A 96 18.14 5.93 -14.79
#